data_AF-A0A2S2R690-F1
#
_entry.id   AF-A0A2S2R690-F1
#
_cell.length_a   1.000
_cell.length_b   1.000
_cell.length_c   1.000
_cell.angle_alpha   90.00
_cell.angle_beta   90.00
_cell.angle_gamma   90.00
#
_symmetry.space_group_name_H-M   'P 1'
#
loop_
_entity.id
_entity.type
_entity.pdbx_description
1 polymer ?
#
loop_
_entity_poly.entity_id
_entity_poly.type
_entity_poly.pdbx_seq_one_letter_code
_entity_poly.pdbx_strand_id
1 'polypeptide(L)'
;MVDLSRIKDLFNHFFVNEQHGFCRAKSRSTIALIFYSYLAETVASGGQVDAIYTDLHKAFDKVDHGLLLAKLHKLDLRYPVLSWFSSYLSKRSQLIQIGNSISNIINVTSRVPQGGRLSPLIFLLFINDLNKCFNTYNFLLFADDMKLYMSNRSDEDTISLQHDLDQFSLWCSLNGIFLNTSKCVHISFNRSKFHINSLYKWRPS
;
A
#
# COMPACT_ATOMS: atom_id res chain seq x y z
N MET A 1 -12.92 -0.92 -28.32
CA MET A 1 -12.75 -0.40 -26.94
C MET A 1 -12.57 -1.61 -26.02
N VAL A 2 -11.37 -1.86 -25.51
CA VAL A 2 -11.11 -3.02 -24.64
C VAL A 2 -11.78 -2.78 -23.29
N ASP A 3 -12.58 -3.74 -22.84
CA ASP A 3 -13.22 -3.69 -21.53
C ASP A 3 -12.16 -3.84 -20.42
N LEU A 4 -11.90 -2.75 -19.73
CA LEU A 4 -10.90 -2.65 -18.67
C LEU A 4 -11.25 -3.46 -17.43
N SER A 5 -12.53 -3.83 -17.24
CA SER A 5 -12.90 -4.75 -16.16
C SER A 5 -12.27 -6.13 -16.38
N ARG A 6 -12.28 -6.61 -17.63
CA ARG A 6 -11.66 -7.88 -18.02
C ARG A 6 -10.15 -7.86 -17.89
N ILE A 7 -9.51 -6.71 -18.13
CA ILE A 7 -8.06 -6.55 -17.92
C ILE A 7 -7.72 -6.71 -16.44
N LYS A 8 -8.43 -6.04 -15.53
CA LYS A 8 -8.18 -6.19 -14.09
C LYS A 8 -8.34 -7.63 -13.62
N ASP A 9 -9.36 -8.32 -14.13
CA ASP A 9 -9.60 -9.72 -13.80
C ASP A 9 -8.42 -10.64 -14.17
N LEU A 10 -7.68 -10.33 -15.24
CA LEU A 10 -6.46 -11.05 -15.61
C LEU A 10 -5.34 -10.91 -14.57
N PHE A 11 -5.29 -9.80 -13.81
CA PHE A 11 -4.23 -9.57 -12.83
C PHE A 11 -4.63 -9.89 -11.39
N ASN A 12 -5.90 -10.22 -11.13
CA ASN A 12 -6.40 -10.45 -9.76
C ASN A 12 -5.62 -11.54 -9.00
N HIS A 13 -5.11 -12.55 -9.70
CA HIS A 13 -4.34 -13.64 -9.10
C HIS A 13 -2.93 -13.23 -8.65
N PHE A 14 -2.42 -12.08 -9.09
CA PHE A 14 -1.16 -11.55 -8.59
C PHE A 14 -1.33 -10.81 -7.27
N PHE A 15 -2.52 -10.24 -7.01
CA PHE A 15 -2.71 -9.39 -5.83
C PHE A 15 -2.72 -10.18 -4.54
N VAL A 16 -2.06 -9.63 -3.53
CA VAL A 16 -2.12 -10.14 -2.16
C VAL A 16 -3.57 -10.14 -1.64
N ASN A 17 -3.92 -11.14 -0.84
CA ASN A 17 -5.30 -11.33 -0.36
C ASN A 17 -5.75 -10.18 0.56
N GLU A 18 -4.81 -9.51 1.20
CA GLU A 18 -4.99 -8.39 2.10
C GLU A 18 -5.28 -7.08 1.34
N GLN A 19 -5.19 -7.07 0.01
CA GLN A 19 -5.60 -5.93 -0.82
C GLN A 19 -7.10 -5.93 -1.07
N HIS A 20 -7.75 -4.85 -0.66
CA HIS A 20 -9.20 -4.61 -0.77
C HIS A 20 -9.53 -3.41 -1.66
N GLY A 21 -8.56 -2.53 -1.91
CA GLY A 21 -8.73 -1.39 -2.80
C GLY A 21 -8.79 -1.84 -4.25
N PHE A 22 -9.81 -1.38 -4.98
CA PHE A 22 -10.01 -1.67 -6.40
C PHE A 22 -10.12 -3.16 -6.79
N CYS A 23 -10.29 -4.05 -5.81
CA CYS A 23 -10.53 -5.48 -6.01
C CYS A 23 -12.02 -5.78 -6.04
N ARG A 24 -12.43 -6.74 -6.87
CA ARG A 24 -13.83 -7.17 -6.96
C ARG A 24 -14.28 -7.78 -5.62
N ALA A 25 -15.51 -7.46 -5.22
CA ALA A 25 -16.14 -7.94 -3.98
C ALA A 25 -15.42 -7.56 -2.66
N LYS A 26 -14.43 -6.66 -2.70
CA LYS A 26 -13.78 -6.10 -1.52
C LYS A 26 -14.06 -4.61 -1.40
N SER A 27 -14.11 -4.11 -0.17
CA SER A 27 -14.44 -2.71 0.12
C SER A 27 -13.82 -2.28 1.45
N ARG A 28 -14.02 -1.00 1.80
CA ARG A 28 -13.69 -0.51 3.15
C ARG A 28 -14.48 -1.25 4.24
N SER A 29 -15.69 -1.70 3.94
CA SER A 29 -16.51 -2.47 4.88
C SER A 29 -15.93 -3.85 5.15
N THR A 30 -15.31 -4.51 4.16
CA THR A 30 -14.68 -5.81 4.40
C THR A 30 -13.41 -5.67 5.23
N ILE A 31 -12.62 -4.59 5.05
CA ILE A 31 -11.52 -4.26 5.96
C ILE A 31 -12.03 -4.05 7.39
N ALA A 32 -13.08 -3.24 7.55
CA ALA A 32 -13.64 -2.94 8.85
C ALA A 32 -14.14 -4.21 9.55
N LEU A 33 -14.85 -5.08 8.82
CA LEU A 33 -15.36 -6.34 9.34
C LEU A 33 -14.24 -7.26 9.82
N ILE A 34 -13.21 -7.50 8.99
CA ILE A 34 -12.06 -8.35 9.36
C ILE A 34 -11.38 -7.82 10.62
N PHE A 35 -11.08 -6.52 10.65
CA PHE A 35 -10.42 -5.89 11.79
C PHE A 35 -11.28 -5.93 13.06
N TYR A 36 -12.57 -5.62 12.96
CA TYR A 36 -13.47 -5.62 14.13
C TYR A 36 -13.71 -7.01 14.68
N SER A 37 -13.83 -8.05 13.84
CA SER A 37 -13.94 -9.42 14.31
C SER A 37 -12.70 -9.82 15.12
N TYR A 38 -11.51 -9.58 14.56
CA TYR A 38 -10.24 -9.85 15.26
C TYR A 38 -10.12 -9.09 16.59
N LEU A 39 -10.47 -7.80 16.55
CA LEU A 39 -10.44 -6.93 17.72
C LEU A 39 -11.40 -7.41 18.81
N ALA A 40 -12.65 -7.73 18.44
CA ALA A 40 -13.68 -8.15 19.37
C ALA A 40 -13.30 -9.46 20.08
N GLU A 41 -12.80 -10.45 19.34
CA GLU A 41 -12.34 -11.73 19.89
C GLU A 41 -11.16 -11.56 20.85
N THR A 42 -10.15 -10.78 20.45
CA THR A 42 -8.95 -10.55 21.27
C THR A 42 -9.29 -9.77 22.55
N VAL A 43 -10.11 -8.73 22.45
CA VAL A 43 -10.49 -7.93 23.61
C VAL A 43 -11.45 -8.69 24.54
N ALA A 44 -12.34 -9.52 23.99
CA ALA A 44 -13.24 -10.37 24.79
C ALA A 44 -12.47 -11.41 25.62
N SER A 45 -11.34 -11.89 25.10
CA SER A 45 -10.42 -12.78 25.83
C SER A 45 -9.47 -12.04 26.79
N GLY A 46 -9.64 -10.73 26.96
CA GLY A 46 -8.82 -9.91 27.86
C GLY A 46 -7.49 -9.45 27.27
N GLY A 47 -7.24 -9.70 25.98
CA GLY A 47 -6.03 -9.27 25.29
C GLY A 47 -6.03 -7.79 24.89
N GLN A 48 -4.84 -7.33 24.48
CA GLN A 48 -4.61 -6.03 23.86
C GLN A 48 -4.37 -6.21 22.36
N VAL A 49 -4.88 -5.29 21.54
CA VAL A 49 -4.58 -5.20 20.11
C VAL A 49 -3.97 -3.84 19.82
N ASP A 50 -2.77 -3.84 19.25
CA ASP A 50 -2.18 -2.62 18.72
C ASP A 50 -2.49 -2.55 17.22
N ALA A 51 -2.98 -1.39 16.79
CA ALA A 51 -3.25 -1.10 15.39
C ALA A 51 -2.51 0.15 14.96
N ILE A 52 -1.91 0.09 13.78
CA ILE A 52 -1.13 1.15 13.19
C ILE A 52 -1.75 1.53 11.85
N TYR A 53 -2.04 2.81 11.71
CA TYR A 53 -2.57 3.44 10.51
C TYR A 53 -1.43 4.23 9.86
N THR A 54 -1.21 3.99 8.57
CA THR A 54 -0.17 4.67 7.79
C THR A 54 -0.78 5.59 6.75
N ASP A 55 -0.06 6.65 6.39
CA ASP A 55 -0.41 7.58 5.32
C ASP A 55 0.79 7.71 4.38
N LEU A 56 0.61 7.38 3.10
CA LEU A 56 1.65 7.49 2.08
C LEU A 56 1.53 8.83 1.36
N HIS A 57 2.62 9.61 1.32
CA HIS A 57 2.58 10.93 0.70
C HIS A 57 2.53 10.85 -0.83
N LYS A 58 1.34 11.13 -1.40
CA LYS A 58 1.09 11.18 -2.85
C LYS A 58 1.55 9.89 -3.55
N ALA A 59 1.19 8.72 -3.03
CA ALA A 59 1.72 7.42 -3.46
C ALA A 59 1.63 7.19 -4.99
N PHE A 60 0.50 7.54 -5.60
CA PHE A 60 0.29 7.44 -7.06
C PHE A 60 1.26 8.31 -7.87
N ASP A 61 1.71 9.44 -7.32
CA ASP A 61 2.66 10.34 -7.97
C ASP A 61 4.11 9.85 -7.87
N LYS A 62 4.37 8.93 -6.95
CA LYS A 62 5.72 8.44 -6.62
C LYS A 62 6.10 7.14 -7.32
N VAL A 63 5.17 6.52 -8.05
CA VAL A 63 5.44 5.31 -8.84
C VAL A 63 6.48 5.62 -9.91
N ASP A 64 7.71 5.18 -9.69
CA ASP A 64 8.80 5.26 -10.68
C ASP A 64 8.57 4.22 -11.79
N HIS A 65 8.68 4.65 -13.04
CA HIS A 65 8.39 3.78 -14.18
C HIS A 65 9.42 2.66 -14.35
N GLY A 66 10.70 2.93 -14.06
CA GLY A 66 11.76 1.93 -14.14
C GLY A 66 11.60 0.84 -13.09
N LEU A 67 11.36 1.23 -11.83
CA LEU A 67 11.08 0.29 -10.74
C LEU A 67 9.82 -0.52 -10.99
N LEU A 68 8.75 0.12 -11.47
CA LEU A 68 7.52 -0.58 -11.85
C LEU A 68 7.80 -1.66 -12.91
N LEU A 69 8.52 -1.32 -13.98
CA LEU A 69 8.85 -2.30 -15.02
C LEU A 69 9.70 -3.44 -14.44
N ALA A 70 10.68 -3.15 -13.59
CA ALA A 70 11.48 -4.17 -12.92
C ALA A 70 10.62 -5.10 -12.04
N LYS A 71 9.62 -4.58 -11.33
CA LYS A 71 8.65 -5.39 -10.57
C LYS A 71 7.78 -6.24 -11.47
N LEU A 72 7.26 -5.68 -12.57
CA LEU A 72 6.45 -6.42 -13.54
C LEU A 72 7.23 -7.58 -14.17
N HIS A 73 8.52 -7.38 -14.47
CA HIS A 73 9.41 -8.45 -14.93
C HIS A 73 9.53 -9.61 -13.92
N LYS A 74 9.47 -9.32 -12.61
CA LYS A 74 9.49 -10.34 -11.55
C LYS A 74 8.18 -11.10 -11.39
N LEU A 75 7.07 -10.59 -11.93
CA LEU A 75 5.75 -11.25 -11.88
C LEU A 75 5.56 -12.32 -12.97
N ASP A 76 6.62 -12.67 -13.70
CA ASP A 76 6.62 -13.66 -14.78
C ASP A 76 5.52 -13.43 -15.84
N LEU A 77 5.23 -12.16 -16.11
CA LEU A 77 4.27 -11.76 -17.14
C LEU A 77 4.81 -12.10 -18.53
N ARG A 78 3.94 -12.56 -19.42
CA ARG A 78 4.31 -12.84 -20.81
C ARG A 78 4.81 -11.56 -21.52
N TYR A 79 5.82 -11.72 -22.38
CA TYR A 79 6.47 -10.62 -23.08
C TYR A 79 5.52 -9.60 -23.75
N PRO A 80 4.42 -9.99 -24.44
CA PRO A 80 3.51 -9.01 -25.04
C PRO A 80 2.88 -8.04 -24.02
N VAL A 81 2.60 -8.52 -22.80
CA VAL A 81 2.02 -7.72 -21.72
C VAL A 81 3.06 -6.75 -21.16
N LEU A 82 4.28 -7.24 -20.92
CA LEU A 82 5.40 -6.41 -20.45
C LEU A 82 5.76 -5.31 -21.45
N SER A 83 5.84 -5.66 -22.74
CA SER A 83 6.09 -4.71 -23.82
C SER A 83 5.01 -3.63 -23.89
N TRP A 84 3.75 -4.01 -23.69
CA TRP A 84 2.65 -3.06 -23.63
C TRP A 84 2.75 -2.10 -22.44
N PHE A 85 3.07 -2.58 -21.23
CA PHE A 85 3.31 -1.71 -20.07
C PHE A 85 4.50 -0.77 -20.30
N SER A 86 5.60 -1.29 -20.85
CA SER A 86 6.78 -0.50 -21.20
C SER A 86 6.42 0.61 -22.18
N SER A 87 5.68 0.30 -23.24
CA SER A 87 5.21 1.29 -24.20
C SER A 87 4.23 2.29 -23.60
N TYR A 88 3.37 1.87 -22.66
CA TYR A 88 2.38 2.74 -22.02
C TYR A 88 3.02 3.79 -21.10
N LEU A 89 4.13 3.42 -20.44
CA LEU A 89 4.84 4.27 -19.48
C LEU A 89 5.95 5.11 -20.14
N SER A 90 6.54 4.61 -21.22
CA SER A 90 7.69 5.25 -21.86
C SER A 90 7.35 6.56 -22.57
N LYS A 91 8.35 7.47 -22.62
CA LYS A 91 8.34 8.73 -23.40
C LYS A 91 7.11 9.61 -23.14
N ARG A 92 6.57 9.55 -21.93
CA ARG A 92 5.46 10.41 -21.54
C ARG A 92 5.96 11.83 -21.28
N SER A 93 5.14 12.80 -21.66
CA SER A 93 5.34 14.20 -21.33
C SER A 93 4.04 14.82 -20.83
N GLN A 94 4.15 15.91 -20.07
CA GLN A 94 3.02 16.68 -19.56
C GLN A 94 3.33 18.17 -19.60
N LEU A 95 2.28 18.98 -19.69
CA LEU A 95 2.29 20.42 -19.50
C LEU A 95 1.05 20.81 -18.68
N ILE A 96 1.07 21.98 -18.07
CA ILE A 96 -0.04 22.53 -17.28
C ILE A 96 -0.48 23.83 -17.94
N GLN A 97 -1.78 24.02 -18.10
CA GLN A 97 -2.37 25.29 -18.54
C GLN A 97 -3.27 25.85 -17.43
N ILE A 98 -3.03 27.11 -17.05
CA ILE A 98 -3.85 27.85 -16.09
C ILE A 98 -4.31 29.14 -16.78
N GLY A 99 -5.59 29.22 -17.11
CA GLY A 99 -6.14 30.28 -17.96
C GLY A 99 -5.41 30.33 -19.31
N ASN A 100 -4.76 31.47 -19.58
CA ASN A 100 -4.01 31.68 -20.82
C ASN A 100 -2.51 31.38 -20.69
N SER A 101 -2.04 30.95 -19.51
CA SER A 101 -0.64 30.61 -19.27
C SER A 101 -0.40 29.11 -19.46
N ILE A 102 0.65 28.76 -20.19
CA ILE A 102 1.05 27.37 -20.49
C ILE A 102 2.46 27.14 -19.94
N SER A 103 2.68 26.03 -19.23
CA SER A 103 4.00 25.63 -18.75
C SER A 103 4.85 25.02 -19.86
N ASN A 104 6.15 24.92 -19.62
CA ASN A 104 7.02 24.08 -20.45
C ASN A 104 6.55 22.61 -20.45
N ILE A 105 6.87 21.90 -21.52
CA ILE A 105 6.70 20.45 -21.62
C ILE A 105 7.75 19.78 -20.72
N ILE A 106 7.31 18.88 -19.85
CA ILE A 106 8.17 18.14 -18.93
C ILE A 106 8.00 16.65 -19.19
N ASN A 107 9.11 15.92 -19.28
CA ASN A 107 9.09 14.46 -19.37
C ASN A 107 8.64 13.84 -18.04
N VAL A 108 7.77 12.84 -18.12
CA VAL A 108 7.18 12.17 -16.97
C VAL A 108 7.90 10.84 -16.78
N THR A 109 8.76 10.77 -15.76
CA THR A 109 9.56 9.57 -15.42
C THR A 109 9.00 8.80 -14.21
N SER A 110 8.15 9.44 -13.43
CA SER A 110 7.39 8.86 -12.32
C SER A 110 5.94 9.30 -12.42
N ARG A 111 5.07 8.78 -11.53
CA ARG A 111 3.61 8.97 -11.46
C ARG A 111 2.85 8.07 -12.43
N VAL A 112 1.77 7.47 -11.94
CA VAL A 112 0.74 6.89 -12.81
C VAL A 112 -0.20 7.98 -13.33
N PRO A 113 -0.62 7.96 -14.61
CA PRO A 113 -1.46 9.02 -15.17
C PRO A 113 -2.72 9.26 -14.34
N GLN A 114 -2.87 10.44 -13.72
CA GLN A 114 -4.07 10.74 -12.92
C GLN A 114 -5.32 10.72 -13.83
N GLY A 115 -6.39 10.06 -13.38
CA GLY A 115 -7.61 9.86 -14.18
C GLY A 115 -7.54 8.74 -15.22
N GLY A 116 -6.39 8.07 -15.36
CA GLY A 116 -6.27 6.86 -16.18
C GLY A 116 -7.03 5.69 -15.57
N ARG A 117 -7.86 5.00 -16.37
CA ARG A 117 -8.61 3.81 -15.91
C ARG A 117 -7.69 2.65 -15.45
N LEU A 118 -6.44 2.66 -15.90
CA LEU A 118 -5.40 1.68 -15.55
C LEU A 118 -4.58 2.08 -14.33
N SER A 119 -4.62 3.34 -13.90
CA SER A 119 -3.76 3.86 -12.84
C SER A 119 -3.94 3.11 -11.52
N PRO A 120 -5.17 2.72 -11.10
CA PRO A 120 -5.34 1.84 -9.95
C PRO A 120 -4.66 0.49 -10.13
N LEU A 121 -4.80 -0.15 -11.30
CA LEU A 121 -4.18 -1.45 -11.59
C LEU A 121 -2.65 -1.37 -11.51
N ILE A 122 -2.07 -0.35 -12.14
CA ILE A 122 -0.62 -0.13 -12.14
C ILE A 122 -0.11 0.11 -10.72
N PHE A 123 -0.81 0.92 -9.94
CA PHE A 123 -0.45 1.17 -8.55
C PHE A 123 -0.51 -0.11 -7.71
N LEU A 124 -1.58 -0.92 -7.85
CA LEU A 124 -1.67 -2.20 -7.15
C LEU A 124 -0.52 -3.16 -7.51
N LEU A 125 -0.16 -3.24 -8.79
CA LEU A 125 0.98 -4.05 -9.25
C LEU A 125 2.31 -3.55 -8.66
N PHE A 126 2.46 -2.23 -8.51
CA PHE A 126 3.66 -1.62 -7.92
C PHE A 126 3.84 -1.96 -6.44
N ILE A 127 2.77 -1.88 -5.65
CA ILE A 127 2.81 -2.13 -4.21
C ILE A 127 2.68 -3.62 -3.85
N ASN A 128 2.52 -4.50 -4.83
CA ASN A 128 2.12 -5.88 -4.58
C ASN A 128 3.13 -6.71 -3.77
N ASP A 129 4.41 -6.36 -3.83
CA ASP A 129 5.48 -7.02 -3.08
C ASP A 129 5.65 -6.48 -1.65
N LEU A 130 4.80 -5.54 -1.23
CA LEU A 130 4.79 -4.95 0.11
C LEU A 130 4.53 -5.99 1.19
N ASN A 131 3.77 -7.06 0.90
CA ASN A 131 3.51 -8.14 1.86
C ASN A 131 4.79 -8.83 2.38
N LYS A 132 5.90 -8.75 1.62
CA LYS A 132 7.19 -9.30 2.04
C LYS A 132 7.83 -8.52 3.19
N CYS A 133 7.30 -7.35 3.53
CA CYS A 133 7.75 -6.56 4.68
C CYS A 133 7.21 -7.10 6.01
N PHE A 134 6.17 -7.94 5.98
CA PHE A 134 5.43 -8.34 7.17
C PHE A 134 5.52 -9.84 7.38
N ASN A 135 6.22 -10.24 8.45
CA ASN A 135 6.36 -11.65 8.82
C ASN A 135 5.45 -12.02 9.99
N THR A 136 5.09 -11.05 10.82
CA THR A 136 4.40 -11.30 12.09
C THR A 136 3.00 -10.68 12.10
N TYR A 137 2.78 -9.59 11.38
CA TYR A 137 1.53 -8.83 11.45
C TYR A 137 0.48 -9.23 10.43
N ASN A 138 -0.76 -9.05 10.85
CA ASN A 138 -1.85 -8.90 9.91
C ASN A 138 -1.81 -7.49 9.34
N PHE A 139 -1.99 -7.38 8.04
CA PHE A 139 -2.11 -6.10 7.35
C PHE A 139 -3.35 -6.10 6.47
N LEU A 140 -3.89 -4.91 6.22
CA LEU A 140 -5.02 -4.68 5.32
C LEU A 140 -4.72 -3.45 4.49
N LEU A 141 -4.87 -3.58 3.17
CA LEU A 141 -4.60 -2.52 2.21
C LEU A 141 -5.91 -2.06 1.55
N PHE A 142 -6.08 -0.75 1.43
CA PHE A 142 -7.03 -0.14 0.52
C PHE A 142 -6.27 0.83 -0.38
N ALA A 143 -5.72 0.30 -1.47
CA ALA A 143 -4.77 1.05 -2.30
C ALA A 143 -3.57 1.54 -1.47
N ASP A 144 -3.39 2.85 -1.31
CA ASP A 144 -2.31 3.49 -0.56
C ASP A 144 -2.55 3.57 0.95
N ASP A 145 -3.80 3.42 1.39
CA ASP A 145 -4.13 3.30 2.80
C ASP A 145 -3.76 1.91 3.32
N MET A 146 -2.94 1.83 4.37
CA MET A 146 -2.59 0.57 5.01
C MET A 146 -2.84 0.61 6.52
N LYS A 147 -3.39 -0.48 7.02
CA LYS A 147 -3.55 -0.79 8.44
C LYS A 147 -2.73 -2.02 8.80
N LEU A 148 -1.90 -1.92 9.82
CA LEU A 148 -1.22 -3.04 10.48
C LEU A 148 -1.87 -3.30 11.83
N TYR A 149 -2.00 -4.55 12.24
CA TYR A 149 -2.58 -4.88 13.54
C TYR A 149 -2.18 -6.27 14.03
N MET A 150 -2.09 -6.43 15.35
CA MET A 150 -1.82 -7.71 16.01
C MET A 150 -2.19 -7.64 17.50
N SER A 151 -2.49 -8.79 18.08
CA SER A 151 -2.59 -8.96 19.53
C SER A 151 -1.22 -8.78 20.18
N ASN A 152 -1.10 -7.82 21.09
CA ASN A 152 0.13 -7.57 21.82
C ASN A 152 0.03 -8.16 23.23
N ARG A 153 0.89 -9.13 23.52
CA ARG A 153 0.91 -9.89 24.78
C ARG A 153 2.20 -9.73 25.56
N SER A 154 3.26 -9.22 24.91
CA SER A 154 4.55 -8.98 25.57
C SER A 154 5.38 -7.89 24.87
N ASP A 155 6.49 -7.50 25.50
CA ASP A 155 7.44 -6.57 24.90
C ASP A 155 8.06 -7.15 23.62
N GLU A 156 8.21 -8.48 23.51
CA GLU A 156 8.67 -9.14 22.28
C GLU A 156 7.71 -8.95 21.10
N ASP A 157 6.39 -8.95 21.34
CA ASP A 157 5.40 -8.64 20.30
C ASP A 157 5.53 -7.18 19.83
N THR A 158 5.82 -6.28 20.78
CA THR A 158 6.07 -4.86 20.48
C THR A 158 7.35 -4.67 19.65
N ILE A 159 8.43 -5.39 19.98
CA ILE A 159 9.69 -5.35 19.23
C ILE A 159 9.49 -5.90 17.82
N SER A 160 8.74 -6.98 17.69
CA SER A 160 8.40 -7.56 16.40
C SER A 160 7.62 -6.55 15.53
N LEU A 161 6.75 -5.74 16.15
CA LEU A 161 5.90 -4.79 15.41
C LEU A 161 6.71 -3.60 14.94
N GLN A 162 7.65 -3.16 15.77
CA GLN A 162 8.64 -2.21 15.35
C GLN A 162 9.51 -2.74 14.20
N HIS A 163 9.90 -4.01 14.21
CA HIS A 163 10.72 -4.59 13.15
C HIS A 163 10.02 -4.57 11.80
N ASP A 164 8.76 -5.00 11.74
CA ASP A 164 7.97 -5.00 10.50
C ASP A 164 7.68 -3.57 10.01
N LEU A 165 7.50 -2.60 10.91
CA LEU A 165 7.46 -1.17 10.55
C LEU A 165 8.79 -0.66 9.97
N ASP A 166 9.91 -1.10 10.52
CA ASP A 166 11.24 -0.75 10.02
C ASP A 166 11.48 -1.34 8.62
N GLN A 167 11.07 -2.59 8.37
CA GLN A 167 11.11 -3.21 7.05
C GLN A 167 10.22 -2.47 6.05
N PHE A 168 9.03 -2.07 6.48
CA PHE A 168 8.13 -1.28 5.63
C PHE A 168 8.70 0.10 5.30
N SER A 169 9.31 0.80 6.26
CA SER A 169 9.96 2.09 6.00
C SER A 169 11.12 1.93 5.01
N LEU A 170 11.94 0.88 5.16
CA LEU A 170 13.00 0.55 4.20
C LEU A 170 12.42 0.27 2.80
N TRP A 171 11.34 -0.51 2.71
CA TRP A 171 10.65 -0.76 1.45
C TRP A 171 10.14 0.56 0.83
N CYS A 172 9.57 1.47 1.62
CA CYS A 172 9.15 2.78 1.14
C CYS A 172 10.33 3.54 0.51
N SER A 173 11.46 3.68 1.23
CA SER A 173 12.65 4.36 0.73
C SER A 173 13.20 3.73 -0.57
N LEU A 174 13.28 2.39 -0.62
CA LEU A 174 13.74 1.67 -1.82
C LEU A 174 12.81 1.85 -3.03
N ASN A 175 11.52 2.11 -2.79
CA ASN A 175 10.52 2.33 -3.82
C ASN A 175 10.26 3.83 -4.10
N GLY A 176 11.01 4.75 -3.47
CA GLY A 176 10.82 6.19 -3.61
C GLY A 176 9.48 6.71 -3.08
N ILE A 177 8.82 5.93 -2.22
CA ILE A 177 7.59 6.31 -1.52
C ILE A 177 7.98 6.87 -0.15
N PHE A 178 7.25 7.88 0.32
CA PHE A 178 7.51 8.51 1.61
C PHE A 178 6.31 8.34 2.53
N LEU A 179 6.59 7.98 3.78
CA LEU A 179 5.60 7.96 4.84
C LEU A 179 5.34 9.38 5.33
N ASN A 180 4.06 9.73 5.47
CA ASN A 180 3.66 10.95 6.14
C ASN A 180 3.52 10.67 7.64
N THR A 181 4.66 10.63 8.33
CA THR A 181 4.76 10.26 9.74
C THR A 181 3.89 11.10 10.67
N SER A 182 3.58 12.35 10.29
CA SER A 182 2.68 13.23 11.06
C SER A 182 1.20 12.80 11.01
N LYS A 183 0.82 12.00 10.01
CA LYS A 183 -0.52 11.43 9.88
C LYS A 183 -0.59 9.94 10.21
N CYS A 184 0.55 9.30 10.43
CA CYS A 184 0.57 7.94 10.91
C CYS A 184 0.13 7.89 12.38
N VAL A 185 -0.73 6.95 12.73
CA VAL A 185 -1.33 6.85 14.07
C VAL A 185 -1.22 5.43 14.60
N HIS A 186 -0.79 5.32 15.86
CA HIS A 186 -0.88 4.10 16.64
C HIS A 186 -2.08 4.19 17.60
N ILE A 187 -2.89 3.14 17.65
CA ILE A 187 -4.00 2.99 18.59
C ILE A 187 -3.90 1.62 19.26
N SER A 188 -3.86 1.61 20.58
CA SER A 188 -3.96 0.37 21.36
C SER A 188 -5.38 0.20 21.89
N PHE A 189 -5.94 -0.98 21.70
CA PHE A 189 -7.29 -1.36 22.13
C PHE A 189 -7.21 -2.45 23.19
N ASN A 190 -7.72 -2.16 24.38
CA ASN A 190 -7.80 -3.13 25.49
C ASN A 190 -8.91 -2.71 26.48
N ARG A 191 -9.27 -3.60 27.41
CA ARG A 191 -10.20 -3.31 28.53
C ARG A 191 -9.51 -3.28 29.90
N SER A 192 -8.22 -3.63 29.95
CA SER A 192 -7.47 -3.83 31.19
C SER A 192 -6.87 -2.52 31.70
N LYS A 193 -6.80 -2.35 33.02
CA LYS A 193 -6.02 -1.27 33.63
C LYS A 193 -4.51 -1.50 33.51
N PHE A 194 -4.08 -2.75 33.47
CA PHE A 194 -2.71 -3.17 33.23
C PHE A 194 -2.57 -3.55 31.75
N HIS A 195 -1.88 -2.72 30.98
CA HIS A 195 -1.68 -2.88 29.55
C HIS A 195 -0.22 -2.60 29.20
N ILE A 196 0.21 -3.12 28.06
CA ILE A 196 1.57 -2.92 27.55
C ILE A 196 1.62 -1.53 26.94
N ASN A 197 2.54 -0.71 27.42
CA ASN A 197 2.76 0.63 26.88
C ASN A 197 3.69 0.55 25.68
N SER A 198 3.11 0.31 24.52
CA SER A 198 3.87 0.21 23.26
C SER A 198 4.03 1.57 22.61
N LEU A 199 5.28 1.97 22.40
CA LEU A 199 5.63 3.18 21.67
C LEU A 199 6.37 2.80 20.38
N TYR A 200 5.65 2.87 19.27
CA TYR A 200 6.20 2.64 17.94
C TYR A 200 6.83 3.90 17.38
N LYS A 201 8.03 3.76 16.80
CA LYS A 201 8.79 4.84 16.19
C LYS A 201 8.67 4.76 14.68
N TRP A 202 8.38 5.91 14.08
CA TRP A 202 8.44 6.08 12.63
C TRP A 202 9.85 6.52 12.25
N ARG A 203 10.58 5.66 11.55
CA ARG A 203 11.84 6.08 10.94
C ARG A 203 11.51 6.89 9.68
N PRO A 204 11.93 8.17 9.58
CA PRO A 204 11.75 8.93 8.36
C PRO A 204 12.46 8.22 7.20
N SER A 205 11.80 8.20 6.05
CA SER A 205 12.26 7.56 4.81
C SER A 205 13.33 8.38 4.10
#